data_AF-A0A1B8S6N8-F1
#
_entry.id   AF-A0A1B8S6N8-F1
#
_cell.length_a   1.000
_cell.length_b   1.000
_cell.length_c   1.000
_cell.angle_alpha   90.00
_cell.angle_beta   90.00
_cell.angle_gamma   90.00
#
_symmetry.space_group_name_H-M   'P 1'
#
loop_
_entity.id
_entity.type
_entity.pdbx_description
1 polymer ?
#
loop_
_entity_poly.entity_id
_entity_poly.type
_entity_poly.pdbx_seq_one_letter_code
_entity_poly.pdbx_strand_id
1 'polypeptide(L)'
;MRPWPGGAKSWGIAMADTDKSLQELDGLFAEARSTPPVLPDHLSAAILADAARVQPEYQPAEPARQPLWRQLAEALGGWPALGGLAAASAAGLWIGLAPPSFMPDPVALAGYEDSSTAFADGSYDMALMLSEDLQ
;
A
#
# COMPACT_ATOMS: atom_id res chain seq x y z
N MET A 1 -24.34 32.96 -0.08
CA MET A 1 -24.11 31.51 -0.05
C MET A 1 -25.02 30.92 1.01
N ARG A 2 -26.04 30.14 0.62
CA ARG A 2 -26.95 29.49 1.57
C ARG A 2 -26.35 28.14 1.96
N PRO A 3 -26.19 27.81 3.26
CA PRO A 3 -25.70 26.50 3.67
C PRO A 3 -26.74 25.42 3.33
N TRP A 4 -26.24 24.27 2.86
CA TRP A 4 -27.05 23.09 2.56
C TRP A 4 -27.73 22.60 3.85
N PRO A 5 -29.08 22.51 3.90
CA PRO A 5 -29.76 22.01 5.08
C PRO A 5 -29.41 20.53 5.28
N GLY A 6 -28.83 20.24 6.44
CA GLY A 6 -28.43 18.91 6.86
C GLY A 6 -29.59 17.92 6.78
N GLY A 7 -29.56 17.06 5.76
CA GLY A 7 -30.33 15.84 5.72
C GLY A 7 -29.55 14.74 6.41
N ALA A 8 -29.56 14.73 7.75
CA ALA A 8 -29.23 13.54 8.53
C ALA A 8 -30.35 12.51 8.30
N LYS A 9 -30.35 11.89 7.12
CA LYS A 9 -31.07 10.64 6.88
C LYS A 9 -30.06 9.55 7.21
N SER A 10 -30.03 9.11 8.46
CA SER A 10 -29.43 7.83 8.81
C SER A 10 -30.21 6.77 8.04
N TRP A 11 -29.64 6.31 6.93
CA TRP A 11 -30.12 5.12 6.25
C TRP A 11 -29.96 3.98 7.26
N GLY A 12 -31.08 3.50 7.81
CA GLY A 12 -31.14 2.47 8.86
C GLY A 12 -30.71 1.08 8.40
N ILE A 13 -29.63 1.00 7.61
CA ILE A 13 -28.93 -0.25 7.32
C ILE A 13 -27.98 -0.46 8.49
N ALA A 14 -28.25 -1.46 9.32
CA ALA A 14 -27.26 -1.94 10.25
C ALA A 14 -26.05 -2.41 9.44
N MET A 15 -24.87 -1.82 9.64
CA MET A 15 -23.67 -2.11 8.84
C MET A 15 -23.26 -3.60 8.84
N ALA A 16 -23.76 -4.40 9.78
CA ALA A 16 -23.56 -5.85 9.84
C ALA A 16 -24.30 -6.62 8.71
N ASP A 17 -25.36 -6.07 8.12
CA ASP A 17 -26.05 -6.70 6.99
C ASP A 17 -25.24 -6.59 5.69
N THR A 18 -24.32 -5.61 5.59
CA THR A 18 -23.45 -5.42 4.43
C THR A 18 -22.51 -6.61 4.25
N ASP A 19 -21.86 -7.09 5.32
CA ASP A 19 -20.91 -8.21 5.25
C ASP A 19 -21.60 -9.50 4.79
N LYS A 20 -22.80 -9.76 5.32
CA LYS A 20 -23.61 -10.90 4.90
C LYS A 20 -24.01 -10.80 3.43
N SER A 21 -24.44 -9.62 2.98
CA SER A 21 -24.81 -9.39 1.57
C SER A 21 -23.62 -9.54 0.61
N LEU A 22 -22.42 -9.13 1.02
CA LEU A 22 -21.20 -9.30 0.23
C LEU A 22 -20.81 -10.78 0.15
N GLN A 23 -20.95 -11.52 1.25
CA GLN A 23 -20.66 -12.95 1.28
C GLN A 23 -21.66 -13.76 0.44
N GLU A 24 -22.94 -13.37 0.45
CA GLU A 24 -23.96 -13.93 -0.45
C GLU A 24 -23.63 -13.62 -1.92
N LEU A 25 -23.20 -12.40 -2.22
CA LEU A 25 -22.82 -11.97 -3.57
C LEU A 25 -21.58 -12.74 -4.09
N ASP A 26 -20.58 -12.93 -3.23
CA ASP A 26 -19.41 -13.76 -3.55
C ASP A 26 -19.80 -15.21 -3.85
N GLY A 27 -20.76 -15.76 -3.11
CA GLY A 27 -21.34 -17.09 -3.39
C GLY A 27 -22.00 -17.15 -4.78
N LEU A 28 -22.82 -16.16 -5.12
CA LEU A 28 -23.45 -16.05 -6.44
C LEU A 28 -22.42 -15.91 -7.57
N PHE A 29 -21.34 -15.14 -7.35
CA PHE A 29 -20.25 -15.03 -8.33
C PHE A 29 -19.43 -16.33 -8.46
N ALA A 30 -19.22 -17.05 -7.36
CA ALA A 30 -18.55 -18.35 -7.40
C ALA A 30 -19.36 -19.38 -8.20
N GLU A 31 -20.69 -19.41 -8.00
CA GLU A 31 -21.61 -20.24 -8.77
C GLU A 31 -21.58 -19.88 -10.26
N ALA A 32 -21.69 -18.58 -10.60
CA ALA A 32 -21.63 -18.12 -11.99
C ALA A 32 -20.31 -18.47 -12.70
N ARG A 33 -19.17 -18.47 -11.99
CA ARG A 33 -17.88 -18.93 -12.53
C ARG A 33 -17.82 -20.43 -12.75
N SER A 34 -18.47 -21.21 -11.88
CA SER A 34 -18.50 -22.68 -11.98
C SER A 34 -19.30 -23.18 -13.18
N THR A 35 -20.33 -22.42 -13.57
CA THR A 35 -21.19 -22.75 -14.71
C THR A 35 -21.22 -21.56 -15.68
N PRO A 36 -20.13 -21.35 -16.44
CA PRO A 36 -20.09 -20.26 -17.41
C PRO A 36 -21.16 -20.51 -18.48
N PRO A 37 -22.03 -19.52 -18.77
CA PRO A 37 -23.00 -19.66 -19.84
C PRO A 37 -22.29 -19.80 -21.19
N VAL A 38 -22.77 -20.69 -22.04
CA VAL A 38 -22.24 -20.87 -23.39
C VAL A 38 -22.58 -19.64 -24.22
N LEU A 39 -21.57 -19.03 -24.83
CA LEU A 39 -21.75 -17.87 -25.70
C LEU A 39 -22.43 -18.32 -27.01
N PRO A 40 -23.61 -17.79 -27.37
CA PRO A 40 -24.29 -18.18 -28.61
C PRO A 40 -23.49 -17.79 -29.86
N ASP A 41 -23.47 -18.66 -30.87
CA ASP A 41 -22.68 -18.45 -32.11
C ASP A 41 -23.04 -17.16 -32.87
N HIS A 42 -24.32 -16.78 -32.87
CA HIS A 42 -24.75 -15.54 -33.51
C HIS A 42 -24.20 -14.30 -32.81
N LEU A 43 -24.06 -14.34 -31.48
CA LEU A 43 -23.54 -13.25 -30.68
C LEU A 43 -22.03 -13.14 -30.85
N SER A 44 -21.31 -14.26 -30.89
CA SER A 44 -19.87 -14.26 -31.17
C SER A 44 -19.57 -13.70 -32.58
N ALA A 45 -20.35 -14.11 -33.58
CA ALA A 45 -20.24 -13.56 -34.93
C ALA A 45 -20.54 -12.05 -34.99
N ALA A 46 -21.55 -11.58 -34.25
CA ALA A 46 -21.87 -10.16 -34.15
C ALA A 46 -20.75 -9.36 -33.49
N ILE A 47 -20.18 -9.86 -32.38
CA ILE A 47 -19.03 -9.24 -31.70
C ILE A 47 -17.83 -9.13 -32.64
N LEU A 48 -17.51 -10.20 -33.37
CA LEU A 48 -16.39 -10.21 -34.31
C LEU A 48 -16.61 -9.25 -35.48
N ALA A 49 -17.83 -9.17 -36.00
CA ALA A 49 -18.18 -8.23 -37.06
C ALA A 49 -18.09 -6.78 -36.60
N ASP A 50 -18.50 -6.50 -35.36
CA ASP A 50 -18.39 -5.16 -34.77
C ASP A 50 -16.94 -4.78 -34.50
N ALA A 51 -16.16 -5.69 -33.91
CA ALA A 51 -14.73 -5.51 -33.70
C ALA A 51 -13.99 -5.23 -35.02
N ALA A 52 -14.32 -5.94 -36.10
CA ALA A 52 -13.73 -5.71 -37.42
C ALA A 52 -14.05 -4.32 -38.01
N ARG A 53 -15.18 -3.71 -37.63
CA ARG A 53 -15.52 -2.33 -38.05
C ARG A 53 -14.73 -1.28 -37.28
N VAL A 54 -14.48 -1.51 -36.00
CA VAL A 54 -13.78 -0.55 -35.11
C VAL A 54 -12.26 -0.71 -35.18
N GLN A 55 -11.74 -1.91 -35.43
CA GLN A 55 -10.31 -2.19 -35.59
C GLN A 55 -9.56 -1.24 -36.54
N PRO A 56 -10.05 -0.88 -37.74
CA PRO A 56 -9.34 0.05 -38.62
C PRO A 56 -9.23 1.47 -38.07
N GLU A 57 -10.13 1.88 -37.17
CA GLU A 57 -10.08 3.17 -36.48
C GLU A 57 -9.20 3.12 -35.22
N TYR A 58 -8.89 1.91 -34.73
CA TYR A 58 -8.00 1.71 -33.60
C TYR A 58 -6.56 1.98 -34.00
N GLN A 59 -6.12 3.22 -33.81
CA GLN A 59 -4.70 3.57 -33.82
C GLN A 59 -4.13 3.23 -32.44
N PRO A 60 -3.26 2.21 -32.31
CA PRO A 60 -2.56 2.00 -31.05
C PRO A 60 -1.79 3.28 -30.74
N ALA A 61 -2.07 3.87 -29.58
CA ALA A 61 -1.28 4.98 -29.10
C ALA A 61 0.18 4.56 -29.10
N GLU A 62 1.06 5.38 -29.69
CA GLU A 62 2.50 5.12 -29.60
C GLU A 62 2.84 4.89 -28.12
N PRO A 63 3.67 3.88 -27.80
CA PRO A 63 4.06 3.62 -26.43
C PRO A 63 4.76 4.86 -25.89
N ALA A 64 4.01 5.70 -25.17
CA ALA A 64 4.57 6.82 -24.45
C ALA A 64 5.62 6.25 -23.51
N ARG A 65 6.81 6.87 -23.49
CA ARG A 65 7.89 6.47 -22.58
C ARG A 65 7.38 6.56 -21.15
N GLN A 66 6.95 5.42 -20.61
CA GLN A 66 6.44 5.33 -19.26
C GLN A 66 7.61 5.47 -18.29
N PRO A 67 7.49 6.27 -17.22
CA PRO A 67 8.55 6.38 -16.23
C PRO A 67 8.75 5.02 -15.52
N LEU A 68 10.00 4.71 -15.15
CA LEU A 68 10.38 3.40 -14.60
C LEU A 68 9.57 2.98 -13.37
N TRP A 69 9.18 3.91 -12.50
CA TRP A 69 8.34 3.64 -11.33
C TRP A 69 6.94 3.13 -11.72
N ARG A 70 6.42 3.58 -12.87
CA ARG A 70 5.09 3.19 -13.38
C ARG A 70 5.14 1.82 -14.04
N GLN A 71 6.25 1.50 -14.72
CA GLN A 71 6.53 0.15 -15.21
C GLN A 71 6.67 -0.85 -14.05
N LEU A 72 7.33 -0.44 -12.96
CA LEU A 72 7.45 -1.26 -11.76
C LEU A 72 6.08 -1.46 -11.08
N ALA A 73 5.27 -0.40 -10.99
CA ALA A 73 3.90 -0.52 -10.48
C ALA A 73 3.04 -1.45 -11.35
N GLU A 74 3.09 -1.34 -12.68
CA GLU A 74 2.38 -2.24 -13.60
C GLU A 74 2.87 -3.70 -13.46
N ALA A 75 4.19 -3.92 -13.39
CA ALA A 75 4.78 -5.24 -13.22
C ALA A 75 4.42 -5.89 -11.87
N LEU A 76 4.24 -5.10 -10.82
CA LEU A 76 3.86 -5.57 -9.48
C LEU A 76 2.34 -5.82 -9.33
N GLY A 77 1.52 -5.44 -10.31
CA GLY A 77 0.05 -5.64 -10.27
C GLY A 77 -0.77 -4.36 -10.08
N GLY A 78 -0.15 -3.19 -10.26
CA GLY A 78 -0.79 -1.88 -10.25
C GLY A 78 -1.10 -1.32 -8.86
N TRP A 79 -2.11 -0.46 -8.79
CA TRP A 79 -2.60 0.17 -7.56
C TRP A 79 -2.89 -0.79 -6.38
N PRO A 80 -3.47 -2.01 -6.57
CA PRO A 80 -3.70 -2.90 -5.43
C PRO A 80 -2.39 -3.41 -4.81
N ALA A 81 -1.34 -3.62 -5.60
CA ALA A 81 -0.03 -4.02 -5.09
C ALA A 81 0.63 -2.90 -4.27
N LEU A 82 0.50 -1.64 -4.72
CA LEU A 82 0.94 -0.47 -3.96
C LEU A 82 0.17 -0.31 -2.64
N GLY A 83 -1.14 -0.56 -2.65
CA GLY A 83 -1.96 -0.57 -1.44
C GLY A 83 -1.49 -1.63 -0.43
N GLY A 84 -1.17 -2.84 -0.90
CA GLY A 84 -0.59 -3.90 -0.08
C GLY A 84 0.77 -3.54 0.51
N LEU A 85 1.66 -2.93 -0.29
CA LEU A 85 2.98 -2.47 0.17
C LEU A 85 2.86 -1.38 1.26
N ALA A 86 1.93 -0.45 1.09
CA ALA A 86 1.66 0.61 2.06
C ALA A 86 1.10 0.02 3.37
N ALA A 87 0.15 -0.92 3.27
CA ALA A 87 -0.41 -1.62 4.43
C ALA A 87 0.66 -2.46 5.15
N ALA A 88 1.52 -3.17 4.43
CA ALA A 88 2.63 -3.93 4.99
C ALA A 88 3.65 -3.03 5.70
N SER A 89 3.96 -1.86 5.13
CA SER A 89 4.82 -0.85 5.77
C SER A 89 4.17 -0.31 7.05
N ALA A 90 2.89 0.03 7.01
CA ALA A 90 2.15 0.49 8.19
C ALA A 90 2.08 -0.59 9.29
N ALA A 91 1.88 -1.85 8.92
CA ALA A 91 1.92 -2.98 9.84
C ALA A 91 3.31 -3.18 10.45
N GLY A 92 4.38 -3.06 9.64
CA GLY A 92 5.75 -3.13 10.12
C GLY A 92 6.08 -2.00 11.11
N LEU A 93 5.65 -0.77 10.81
CA LEU A 93 5.79 0.37 11.72
C LEU A 93 5.00 0.18 13.01
N TRP A 94 3.77 -0.34 12.92
CA TRP A 94 2.94 -0.63 14.08
C TRP A 94 3.59 -1.67 15.01
N ILE A 95 4.14 -2.74 14.43
CA ILE A 95 4.85 -3.80 15.16
C ILE A 95 6.15 -3.26 15.77
N GLY A 96 6.86 -2.37 15.08
CA GLY A 96 8.12 -1.79 15.58
C GLY A 96 7.93 -0.75 16.69
N LEU A 97 6.83 0.02 16.67
CA LEU A 97 6.58 1.10 17.64
C LEU A 97 6.01 0.60 18.98
N ALA A 98 5.46 -0.60 19.03
CA ALA A 98 4.94 -1.22 20.25
C ALA A 98 5.79 -2.44 20.66
N PRO A 99 7.03 -2.23 21.15
CA PRO A 99 7.76 -3.33 21.78
C PRO A 99 6.95 -3.80 23.01
N PRO A 100 6.56 -5.08 23.10
CA PRO A 100 6.00 -5.63 24.33
C PRO A 100 6.99 -5.38 25.48
N SER A 101 6.47 -5.14 26.69
CA SER A 101 7.21 -4.73 27.89
C SER A 101 8.26 -5.72 28.43
N PHE A 102 8.68 -6.67 27.59
CA PHE A 102 9.64 -7.74 27.86
C PHE A 102 10.94 -7.62 27.03
N MET A 103 11.11 -6.59 26.20
CA MET A 103 12.38 -6.36 25.48
C MET A 103 13.21 -5.26 26.15
N PRO A 104 14.52 -5.50 26.43
CA PRO A 104 15.48 -4.45 26.74
C PRO A 104 15.47 -3.37 25.67
N ASP A 105 15.69 -2.12 26.09
CA ASP A 105 15.64 -0.92 25.25
C ASP A 105 16.42 -1.13 23.92
N PRO A 106 15.76 -1.03 22.75
CA PRO A 106 16.44 -1.16 21.47
C PRO A 106 17.48 -0.05 21.25
N VAL A 107 17.39 1.09 21.93
CA VAL A 107 18.41 2.16 21.91
C VAL A 107 19.71 1.68 22.56
N ALA A 108 19.62 0.92 23.65
CA ALA A 108 20.78 0.30 24.29
C ALA A 108 21.41 -0.81 23.45
N LEU A 109 20.61 -1.53 22.65
CA LEU A 109 21.10 -2.57 21.73
C LEU A 109 21.68 -2.01 20.41
N ALA A 110 21.16 -0.87 19.95
CA ALA A 110 21.60 -0.19 18.74
C ALA A 110 22.96 0.52 18.91
N GLY A 111 23.54 0.51 20.10
CA GLY A 111 24.84 1.15 20.36
C GLY A 111 24.83 2.64 20.03
N TYR A 112 23.67 3.31 20.17
CA TYR A 112 23.60 4.76 20.08
C TYR A 112 24.14 5.33 21.40
N GLU A 113 25.45 5.18 21.62
CA GLU A 113 26.16 6.10 22.49
C GLU A 113 25.95 7.48 21.88
N ASP A 114 25.32 8.35 22.65
CA ASP A 114 25.25 9.76 22.32
C ASP A 114 26.70 10.26 22.19
N SER A 115 27.19 10.32 20.96
CA SER A 115 28.59 10.66 20.67
C SER A 115 29.00 11.98 21.32
N SER A 116 28.03 12.85 21.66
CA SER A 116 28.28 14.10 22.35
C SER A 116 28.90 13.94 23.75
N THR A 117 28.58 12.87 24.49
CA THR A 117 29.18 12.61 25.82
C THR A 117 30.52 11.88 25.73
N ALA A 118 30.68 10.97 24.75
CA ALA A 118 31.91 10.19 24.56
C ALA A 118 33.10 11.05 24.10
N PHE A 119 32.87 12.04 23.23
CA PHE A 119 33.92 12.98 22.81
C PHE A 119 34.31 13.99 23.90
N ALA A 120 33.38 14.35 24.80
CA ALA A 120 33.66 15.28 25.88
C ALA A 120 34.59 14.64 26.92
N ASP A 121 34.25 13.45 27.44
CA ASP A 121 35.00 12.81 28.52
C ASP A 121 36.43 12.41 28.09
N GLY A 122 36.58 11.88 26.87
CA GLY A 122 37.91 11.56 26.32
C GLY A 122 38.79 12.78 26.02
N SER A 123 38.20 13.96 25.74
CA SER A 123 38.98 15.17 25.48
C SER A 123 39.63 15.74 26.75
N TYR A 124 38.95 15.62 27.88
CA TYR A 124 39.46 16.10 29.17
C TYR A 124 40.62 15.24 29.68
N ASP A 125 40.54 13.92 29.51
CA ASP A 125 41.61 12.99 29.93
C ASP A 125 42.88 13.16 29.10
N MET A 126 42.73 13.35 27.78
CA MET A 126 43.85 13.65 26.88
C MET A 126 44.48 15.02 27.18
N ALA A 127 43.67 16.03 27.49
CA ALA A 127 44.17 17.35 27.88
C ALA A 127 44.95 17.28 29.21
N LEU A 128 44.51 16.43 30.14
CA LEU A 128 45.18 16.23 31.42
C LEU A 128 46.52 15.51 31.24
N MET A 129 46.57 14.44 30.43
CA MET A 129 47.83 13.77 30.06
C MET A 129 48.81 14.71 29.32
N LEU A 130 48.32 15.52 28.38
CA LEU A 130 49.16 16.51 27.69
C LEU A 130 49.65 17.62 28.61
N SER A 131 48.87 17.99 29.63
CA SER A 131 49.28 18.98 30.63
C SER A 131 50.33 18.45 31.59
N GLU A 132 50.31 17.14 31.88
CA GLU A 132 51.26 16.47 32.77
C GLU A 132 52.63 16.26 32.11
N ASP A 133 52.68 16.07 30.78
CA ASP A 133 53.94 15.95 30.01
C ASP A 133 54.64 17.32 29.81
N LEU A 134 53.94 18.43 30.09
CA LEU A 134 54.44 19.81 29.91
C LEU A 134 54.96 20.47 31.21
N GLN A 135 55.09 19.71 32.30
CA GLN A 135 55.74 20.13 33.56
C GLN A 135 57.03 19.36 33.81
#